data_AF-A0A965RA45-F1
#
_entry.id   AF-A0A965RA45-F1
#
_cell.length_a   1.000
_cell.length_b   1.000
_cell.length_c   1.000
_cell.angle_alpha   90.00
_cell.angle_beta   90.00
_cell.angle_gamma   90.00
#
_symmetry.space_group_name_H-M   'P 1'
#
loop_
_entity.id
_entity.type
_entity.pdbx_description
1 polymer ?
#
loop_
_entity_poly.entity_id
_entity_poly.type
_entity_poly.pdbx_seq_one_letter_code
_entity_poly.pdbx_strand_id
1 'polypeptide(L)'
;MTPEKFQMFENRLLKNYKHRLKQAKRLSLTCWRLYDHDLPEFPICIEFYEEYLYIAEYNRRHTLTDEEHTEWFDQTKQIISSLTGIPIDHMYVKLRKRMSHREGQYEKEAVTESKIITVQENGHKFLVNLTDYLDTGLFLDHRITRQMVATEAKDKIFLNLFSYTSSFSVYAAAAGASAVTSVDLSKTYLSWSEDNFA
;
A
#
# COMPACT_ATOMS: atom_id res chain seq x y z
N MET A 1 -15.49 21.78 -3.66
CA MET A 1 -16.25 20.55 -3.30
C MET A 1 -17.35 20.91 -2.30
N THR A 2 -18.53 20.25 -2.28
CA THR A 2 -19.60 20.63 -1.33
C THR A 2 -19.42 19.94 0.04
N PRO A 3 -19.89 20.55 1.16
CA PRO A 3 -19.84 19.92 2.48
C PRO A 3 -20.52 18.55 2.55
N GLU A 4 -21.61 18.37 1.79
CA GLU A 4 -22.33 17.09 1.70
C GLU A 4 -21.45 15.96 1.17
N LYS A 5 -20.58 16.24 0.17
CA LYS A 5 -19.66 15.23 -0.39
C LYS A 5 -18.60 14.80 0.62
N PHE A 6 -18.07 15.73 1.41
CA PHE A 6 -17.16 15.39 2.51
C PHE A 6 -17.85 14.56 3.59
N GLN A 7 -19.09 14.89 3.94
CA GLN A 7 -19.85 14.10 4.91
C GLN A 7 -20.11 12.67 4.40
N MET A 8 -20.41 12.50 3.11
CA MET A 8 -20.54 11.17 2.48
C MET A 8 -19.22 10.38 2.56
N PHE A 9 -18.09 11.04 2.28
CA PHE A 9 -16.76 10.43 2.38
C PHE A 9 -16.45 10.00 3.81
N GLU A 10 -16.62 10.88 4.80
CA GLU A 10 -16.41 10.56 6.21
C GLU A 10 -17.26 9.37 6.66
N ASN A 11 -18.55 9.35 6.32
CA ASN A 11 -19.45 8.24 6.64
C ASN A 11 -19.00 6.92 6.02
N ARG A 12 -18.56 6.96 4.76
CA ARG A 12 -18.04 5.77 4.07
C ARG A 12 -16.75 5.28 4.71
N LEU A 13 -15.83 6.20 5.00
CA LEU A 13 -14.54 5.91 5.62
C LEU A 13 -14.73 5.33 7.02
N LEU A 14 -15.62 5.89 7.85
CA LEU A 14 -15.97 5.39 9.18
C LEU A 14 -16.51 3.96 9.14
N LYS A 15 -17.41 3.67 8.19
CA LYS A 15 -17.96 2.32 8.01
C LYS A 15 -16.86 1.32 7.67
N ASN A 16 -15.99 1.67 6.72
CA ASN A 16 -14.86 0.83 6.34
C ASN A 16 -13.88 0.65 7.50
N TYR A 17 -13.52 1.73 8.19
CA TYR A 17 -12.55 1.72 9.30
C TYR A 17 -12.98 0.76 10.41
N LYS A 18 -14.24 0.86 10.88
CA LYS A 18 -14.78 -0.04 11.91
C LYS A 18 -14.71 -1.51 11.48
N HIS A 19 -15.09 -1.81 10.24
CA HIS A 19 -15.11 -3.18 9.74
C HIS A 19 -13.70 -3.75 9.55
N ARG A 20 -12.83 -3.00 8.89
CA ARG A 20 -11.48 -3.42 8.52
C ARG A 20 -10.53 -3.46 9.72
N LEU A 21 -10.62 -2.51 10.65
CA LEU A 21 -9.82 -2.53 11.88
C LEU A 21 -10.10 -3.79 12.71
N LYS A 22 -11.37 -4.20 12.81
CA LYS A 22 -11.74 -5.46 13.48
C LYS A 22 -11.09 -6.67 12.80
N GLN A 23 -11.05 -6.70 11.46
CA GLN A 23 -10.40 -7.76 10.70
C GLN A 23 -8.89 -7.75 10.87
N ALA A 24 -8.26 -6.57 10.77
CA ALA A 24 -6.82 -6.39 10.93
C ALA A 24 -6.35 -6.85 12.32
N LYS A 25 -7.05 -6.46 13.39
CA LYS A 25 -6.76 -6.92 14.76
C LYS A 25 -6.88 -8.44 14.92
N ARG A 26 -7.90 -9.05 14.32
CA ARG A 26 -8.09 -10.52 14.39
C ARG A 26 -6.98 -11.29 13.67
N LEU A 27 -6.46 -10.73 12.59
CA LEU A 27 -5.43 -11.35 11.74
C LEU A 27 -4.01 -10.86 12.07
N SER A 28 -3.85 -10.05 13.14
CA SER A 28 -2.60 -9.40 13.53
C SER A 28 -1.90 -8.71 12.35
N LEU A 29 -2.67 -7.97 11.54
CA LEU A 29 -2.16 -7.21 10.41
C LEU A 29 -1.84 -5.78 10.84
N THR A 30 -0.66 -5.31 10.47
CA THR A 30 -0.29 -3.89 10.60
C THR A 30 -0.30 -3.15 9.27
N CYS A 31 -0.41 -3.88 8.15
CA CYS A 31 -0.65 -3.32 6.82
C CYS A 31 -1.97 -3.80 6.21
N TRP A 32 -2.84 -2.87 5.77
CA TRP A 32 -4.16 -3.20 5.21
C TRP A 32 -4.83 -2.00 4.52
N ARG A 33 -5.72 -2.27 3.57
CA ARG A 33 -6.45 -1.23 2.83
C ARG A 33 -7.72 -0.77 3.57
N LEU A 34 -7.83 0.53 3.81
CA LEU A 34 -8.96 1.18 4.43
C LEU A 34 -10.05 1.56 3.41
N TYR A 35 -9.64 2.16 2.29
CA TYR A 35 -10.55 2.75 1.31
C TYR A 35 -9.98 2.55 -0.10
N ASP A 36 -10.83 2.29 -1.08
CA ASP A 36 -10.41 1.91 -2.42
C ASP A 36 -11.36 2.46 -3.48
N HIS A 37 -11.29 3.77 -3.73
CA HIS A 37 -12.11 4.44 -4.73
C HIS A 37 -13.63 4.24 -4.55
N ASP A 38 -14.09 4.07 -3.31
CA ASP A 38 -15.49 3.75 -3.03
C ASP A 38 -16.46 4.85 -3.51
N LEU A 39 -15.98 6.10 -3.62
CA LEU A 39 -16.72 7.26 -4.11
C LEU A 39 -16.01 7.91 -5.31
N PRO A 40 -16.72 8.23 -6.41
CA PRO A 40 -16.13 8.87 -7.59
C PRO A 40 -15.45 10.22 -7.32
N GLU A 41 -15.98 11.01 -6.37
CA GLU A 41 -15.48 12.32 -5.97
C GLU A 41 -14.21 12.24 -5.12
N PHE A 42 -13.89 11.06 -4.59
CA PHE A 42 -12.69 10.78 -3.81
C PHE A 42 -11.96 9.60 -4.45
N PRO A 43 -11.32 9.78 -5.62
CA PRO A 43 -10.61 8.71 -6.29
C PRO A 43 -9.22 8.56 -5.68
N ILE A 44 -9.21 8.16 -4.43
CA ILE A 44 -8.02 7.81 -3.67
C ILE A 44 -8.10 6.36 -3.19
N CYS A 45 -6.94 5.77 -2.94
CA CYS A 45 -6.79 4.54 -2.19
C CYS A 45 -6.03 4.87 -0.91
N ILE A 46 -6.49 4.36 0.24
CA ILE A 46 -5.90 4.62 1.55
C ILE A 46 -5.49 3.29 2.18
N GLU A 47 -4.22 3.15 2.50
CA GLU A 47 -3.63 1.94 3.06
C GLU A 47 -2.86 2.25 4.35
N PHE A 48 -3.08 1.44 5.38
CA PHE A 48 -2.27 1.45 6.60
C PHE A 48 -0.98 0.68 6.37
N TYR A 49 0.10 1.21 6.95
CA TYR A 49 1.37 0.54 7.18
C TYR A 49 1.90 0.99 8.56
N GLU A 50 1.64 0.18 9.59
CA GLU A 50 1.91 0.52 11.00
C GLU A 50 1.23 1.84 11.40
N GLU A 51 1.99 2.82 11.93
CA GLU A 51 1.53 4.16 12.28
C GLU A 51 1.51 5.16 11.11
N TYR A 52 1.62 4.67 9.86
CA TYR A 52 1.63 5.49 8.65
C TYR A 52 0.48 5.16 7.73
N LEU A 53 0.10 6.15 6.92
CA LEU A 53 -0.84 5.97 5.82
C LEU A 53 -0.13 6.20 4.49
N TYR A 54 -0.39 5.32 3.54
CA TYR A 54 -0.10 5.54 2.14
C TYR A 54 -1.41 5.90 1.42
N ILE A 55 -1.40 7.01 0.70
CA ILE A 55 -2.55 7.54 -0.03
C ILE A 55 -2.18 7.64 -1.51
N ALA A 56 -2.73 6.75 -2.33
CA ALA A 56 -2.61 6.85 -3.78
C ALA A 56 -3.77 7.67 -4.33
N GLU A 57 -3.49 8.82 -4.93
CA GLU A 57 -4.48 9.60 -5.67
C GLU A 57 -4.45 9.20 -7.14
N TYR A 58 -5.61 8.87 -7.71
CA TYR A 58 -5.69 8.46 -9.10
C TYR A 58 -6.24 9.62 -9.91
N ASN A 59 -5.44 10.11 -10.84
CA ASN A 59 -5.83 11.21 -11.70
C ASN A 59 -6.99 10.77 -12.60
N ARG A 60 -8.21 11.03 -12.13
CA ARG A 60 -9.38 11.23 -12.99
C ARG A 60 -9.34 12.70 -13.35
N ARG A 61 -9.64 13.06 -14.60
CA ARG A 61 -9.74 14.44 -15.07
C ARG A 61 -10.76 15.20 -14.23
N HIS A 62 -10.36 15.65 -13.05
CA HIS A 62 -11.13 16.53 -12.21
C HIS A 62 -11.06 17.90 -12.86
N THR A 63 -12.19 18.57 -12.91
CA THR A 63 -12.32 19.95 -13.37
C THR A 63 -11.85 20.95 -12.32
N LEU A 64 -11.14 20.51 -11.28
CA LEU A 64 -10.65 21.35 -10.19
C LEU A 64 -9.40 22.11 -10.65
N THR A 65 -9.30 23.37 -10.24
CA THR A 65 -8.03 24.11 -10.30
C THR A 65 -7.04 23.56 -9.26
N ASP A 66 -5.77 23.92 -9.37
CA ASP A 66 -4.74 23.50 -8.39
C ASP A 66 -5.08 23.98 -6.96
N GLU A 67 -5.68 25.16 -6.83
CA GLU A 67 -6.14 25.72 -5.56
C GLU A 67 -7.31 24.91 -4.98
N GLU A 68 -8.32 24.61 -5.80
CA GLU A 68 -9.47 23.80 -5.39
C GLU A 68 -9.07 22.36 -5.04
N HIS A 69 -8.08 21.80 -5.74
CA HIS A 69 -7.50 20.50 -5.45
C HIS A 69 -6.78 20.50 -4.10
N THR A 70 -5.95 21.52 -3.84
CA THR A 70 -5.24 21.68 -2.57
C THR A 70 -6.21 21.75 -1.40
N GLU A 71 -7.24 22.61 -1.49
CA GLU A 71 -8.27 22.74 -0.45
C GLU A 71 -9.03 21.42 -0.26
N TRP A 72 -9.42 20.76 -1.35
CA TRP A 72 -10.10 19.47 -1.29
C TRP A 72 -9.26 18.40 -0.58
N PHE A 73 -7.98 18.33 -0.91
CA PHE A 73 -7.10 17.30 -0.40
C PHE A 73 -6.68 17.57 1.06
N ASP A 74 -6.52 18.83 1.45
CA ASP A 74 -6.30 19.20 2.85
C ASP A 74 -7.50 18.85 3.73
N GLN A 75 -8.72 19.16 3.31
CA GLN A 75 -9.93 18.74 4.03
C GLN A 75 -10.05 17.21 4.10
N THR A 76 -9.68 16.51 3.01
CA THR A 76 -9.65 15.05 2.96
C THR A 76 -8.67 14.48 3.99
N LYS A 77 -7.44 15.01 4.06
CA LYS A 77 -6.42 14.61 5.05
C LYS A 77 -6.87 14.87 6.49
N GLN A 78 -7.56 15.98 6.75
CA GLN A 78 -8.12 16.28 8.08
C GLN A 78 -9.18 15.25 8.50
N ILE A 79 -10.10 14.88 7.61
CA ILE A 79 -11.10 13.84 7.87
C ILE A 79 -10.42 12.49 8.16
N ILE A 80 -9.44 12.11 7.35
CA ILE A 80 -8.68 10.87 7.54
C ILE A 80 -7.97 10.90 8.91
N SER A 81 -7.31 12.00 9.26
CA SER A 81 -6.57 12.14 10.51
C SER A 81 -7.49 12.06 11.72
N SER A 82 -8.58 12.82 11.72
CA SER A 82 -9.60 12.81 12.79
C SER A 82 -10.18 11.42 13.01
N LEU A 83 -10.48 10.69 11.92
CA LEU A 83 -11.10 9.37 12.01
C LEU A 83 -10.11 8.28 12.47
N THR A 84 -8.90 8.30 11.92
CA THR A 84 -7.92 7.21 12.10
C THR A 84 -6.98 7.43 13.28
N GLY A 85 -6.85 8.68 13.74
CA GLY A 85 -5.85 9.10 14.71
C GLY A 85 -4.44 9.26 14.14
N ILE A 86 -4.23 9.02 12.84
CA ILE A 86 -2.91 9.14 12.20
C ILE A 86 -2.62 10.63 11.89
N PRO A 87 -1.50 11.18 12.36
CA PRO A 87 -1.08 12.55 12.03
C PRO A 87 -0.91 12.79 10.52
N ILE A 88 -1.11 14.03 10.06
CA ILE A 88 -1.01 14.37 8.62
C ILE A 88 0.43 14.21 8.10
N ASP A 89 1.44 14.47 8.92
CA ASP A 89 2.86 14.27 8.61
C ASP A 89 3.25 12.77 8.54
N HIS A 90 2.37 11.87 8.98
CA HIS A 90 2.49 10.43 8.79
C HIS A 90 1.75 9.91 7.54
N MET A 91 1.23 10.81 6.69
CA MET A 91 0.54 10.46 5.44
C MET A 91 1.45 10.68 4.23
N TYR A 92 1.77 9.58 3.55
CA TYR A 92 2.58 9.56 2.34
C TYR A 92 1.69 9.49 1.12
N VAL A 93 1.75 10.50 0.27
CA VAL A 93 0.84 10.66 -0.87
C VAL A 93 1.57 10.35 -2.16
N LYS A 94 0.91 9.64 -3.08
CA LYS A 94 1.43 9.38 -4.42
C LYS A 94 0.38 9.65 -5.47
N LEU A 95 0.67 10.56 -6.39
CA LEU A 95 -0.18 10.80 -7.54
C LEU A 95 0.07 9.74 -8.63
N ARG A 96 -0.93 8.91 -8.89
CA ARG A 96 -0.93 7.86 -9.91
C ARG A 96 -1.45 8.43 -11.23
N LYS A 97 -0.53 8.69 -12.17
CA LYS A 97 -0.83 9.10 -13.55
C LYS A 97 -0.58 7.93 -14.50
N ARG A 98 -1.52 7.66 -15.42
CA ARG A 98 -1.27 6.71 -16.52
C ARG A 98 -0.26 7.34 -17.46
N MET A 99 0.95 6.82 -17.51
CA MET A 99 1.94 7.27 -18.48
C MET A 99 1.45 6.92 -19.89
N SER A 100 1.19 7.92 -20.72
CA SER A 100 1.23 7.70 -22.17
C SER A 100 2.67 7.36 -22.52
N HIS A 101 2.88 6.30 -23.29
CA HIS A 101 4.20 5.93 -23.83
C HIS A 101 4.82 7.13 -24.56
N ARG A 102 5.62 7.95 -23.85
CA ARG A 102 6.75 8.76 -24.34
C ARG A 102 7.24 9.87 -23.39
N GLU A 103 6.50 10.32 -22.38
CA GLU A 103 6.93 11.49 -21.61
C GLU A 103 6.58 11.36 -20.12
N GLY A 104 7.56 11.63 -19.26
CA GLY A 104 7.36 11.83 -17.82
C GLY A 104 7.81 10.67 -16.94
N GLN A 105 9.12 10.42 -16.88
CA GLN A 105 9.70 9.78 -15.69
C GLN A 105 9.28 10.61 -14.47
N TYR A 106 8.83 9.96 -13.38
CA TYR A 106 8.42 10.66 -12.16
C TYR A 106 9.50 11.67 -11.77
N GLU A 107 9.19 12.96 -11.80
CA GLU A 107 9.92 13.92 -10.99
C GLU A 107 9.68 13.47 -9.55
N LYS A 108 10.76 13.10 -8.86
CA LYS A 108 10.71 12.85 -7.43
C LYS A 108 10.13 14.13 -6.81
N GLU A 109 8.88 14.07 -6.36
CA GLU A 109 8.41 15.00 -5.34
C GLU A 109 9.49 15.01 -4.26
N ALA A 110 9.87 16.21 -3.80
CA ALA A 110 10.98 16.43 -2.91
C ALA A 110 10.69 15.82 -1.52
N VAL A 111 10.70 14.50 -1.43
CA VAL A 111 10.79 13.77 -0.17
C VAL A 111 12.26 13.85 0.22
N THR A 112 12.52 14.62 1.26
CA THR A 112 13.88 14.88 1.75
C THR A 112 14.57 13.63 2.30
N GLU A 113 13.82 12.61 2.73
CA GLU A 113 14.35 11.35 3.25
C GLU A 113 13.49 10.13 2.88
N SER A 114 14.15 9.01 2.59
CA SER A 114 13.49 7.73 2.30
C SER A 114 12.76 7.21 3.53
N LYS A 115 11.48 6.84 3.40
CA LYS A 115 10.72 6.21 4.48
C LYS A 115 10.58 4.71 4.26
N ILE A 116 11.53 3.96 4.81
CA ILE A 116 11.50 2.49 4.84
C ILE A 116 11.09 2.04 6.24
N ILE A 117 10.09 1.16 6.33
CA ILE A 117 9.61 0.60 7.59
C ILE A 117 9.39 -0.90 7.45
N THR A 118 9.37 -1.61 8.57
CA THR A 118 8.96 -3.01 8.62
C THR A 118 7.49 -3.10 9.00
N VAL A 119 6.71 -3.87 8.25
CA VAL A 119 5.31 -4.19 8.58
C VAL A 119 5.12 -5.67 8.83
N GLN A 120 3.99 -6.02 9.45
CA GLN A 120 3.61 -7.38 9.81
C GLN A 120 2.37 -7.83 9.06
N GLU A 121 2.47 -9.02 8.47
CA GLU A 121 1.37 -9.68 7.79
C GLU A 121 1.38 -11.19 8.11
N ASN A 122 0.33 -11.67 8.79
CA ASN A 122 0.14 -13.10 9.11
C ASN A 122 1.35 -13.77 9.79
N GLY A 123 2.07 -13.06 10.64
CA GLY A 123 3.27 -13.56 11.33
C GLY A 123 4.57 -13.42 10.54
N HIS A 124 4.53 -12.88 9.31
CA HIS A 124 5.71 -12.52 8.53
C HIS A 124 6.00 -11.01 8.66
N LYS A 125 7.26 -10.65 8.44
CA LYS A 125 7.73 -9.27 8.39
C LYS A 125 8.12 -8.92 6.96
N PHE A 126 7.79 -7.70 6.53
CA PHE A 126 8.15 -7.19 5.21
C PHE A 126 8.64 -5.76 5.32
N LEU A 127 9.71 -5.43 4.60
CA LEU A 127 10.13 -4.06 4.38
C LEU A 127 9.22 -3.42 3.33
N VAL A 128 8.74 -2.22 3.63
CA VAL A 128 7.98 -1.36 2.71
C VAL A 128 8.64 0.01 2.63
N ASN A 129 8.57 0.64 1.46
CA ASN A 129 9.07 1.98 1.20
C ASN A 129 7.91 2.88 0.76
N LEU A 130 7.58 3.88 1.55
CA LEU A 130 6.40 4.72 1.33
C LEU A 130 6.66 5.91 0.39
N THR A 131 7.90 6.11 -0.06
CA THR A 131 8.34 7.36 -0.71
C THR A 131 8.93 7.13 -2.10
N ASP A 132 9.93 6.25 -2.21
CA ASP A 132 10.93 6.30 -3.28
C ASP A 132 10.45 5.64 -4.57
N TYR A 133 9.54 4.69 -4.44
CA TYR A 133 9.06 3.88 -5.55
C TYR A 133 7.61 4.23 -5.91
N LEU A 134 7.16 3.68 -7.04
CA LEU A 134 5.76 3.80 -7.42
C LEU A 134 4.88 3.01 -6.45
N ASP A 135 5.24 1.76 -6.19
CA ASP A 135 4.57 0.86 -5.25
C ASP A 135 5.40 0.67 -3.98
N THR A 136 4.75 0.22 -2.91
CA THR A 136 5.31 0.27 -1.55
C THR A 136 6.23 -0.89 -1.18
N GLY A 137 6.39 -1.91 -2.03
CA GLY A 137 7.16 -3.11 -1.68
C GLY A 137 6.31 -4.31 -1.28
N LEU A 138 4.99 -4.15 -1.05
CA LEU A 138 4.09 -5.24 -0.70
C LEU A 138 2.68 -5.02 -1.26
N PHE A 139 2.27 -5.88 -2.19
CA PHE A 139 0.90 -5.89 -2.73
C PHE A 139 -0.08 -6.49 -1.73
N LEU A 140 -0.88 -5.64 -1.06
CA LEU A 140 -1.77 -6.04 0.05
C LEU A 140 -2.96 -6.90 -0.40
N ASP A 141 -3.37 -6.80 -1.66
CA ASP A 141 -4.45 -7.57 -2.27
C ASP A 141 -4.10 -9.06 -2.41
N HIS A 142 -2.82 -9.38 -2.56
CA HIS A 142 -2.32 -10.76 -2.68
C HIS A 142 -2.13 -11.51 -1.35
N ARG A 143 -2.49 -10.92 -0.21
CA ARG A 143 -2.32 -11.55 1.12
C ARG A 143 -2.92 -12.94 1.21
N ILE A 144 -4.14 -13.12 0.72
CA ILE A 144 -4.83 -14.42 0.75
C ILE A 144 -4.11 -15.41 -0.18
N THR A 145 -3.69 -14.96 -1.36
CA THR A 145 -2.93 -15.80 -2.30
C THR A 145 -1.60 -16.25 -1.70
N ARG A 146 -0.89 -15.38 -0.98
CA ARG A 146 0.34 -15.74 -0.26
C ARG A 146 0.10 -16.83 0.78
N GLN A 147 -1.00 -16.76 1.53
CA GLN A 147 -1.40 -17.84 2.46
C GLN A 147 -1.70 -19.15 1.72
N MET A 148 -2.40 -19.10 0.58
CA MET A 148 -2.67 -20.31 -0.23
C MET A 148 -1.39 -20.95 -0.75
N VAL A 149 -0.38 -20.14 -1.12
CA VAL A 149 0.94 -20.65 -1.48
C VAL A 149 1.61 -21.34 -0.29
N ALA A 150 1.60 -20.72 0.90
CA ALA A 150 2.15 -21.32 2.11
C ALA A 150 1.50 -22.68 2.44
N THR A 151 0.18 -22.83 2.32
CA THR A 151 -0.49 -24.11 2.59
C THR A 151 -0.05 -25.25 1.67
N GLU A 152 0.47 -24.91 0.49
CA GLU A 152 0.91 -25.86 -0.53
C GLU A 152 2.43 -26.02 -0.59
N ALA A 153 3.22 -25.24 0.13
CA ALA A 153 4.65 -25.12 -0.10
C ALA A 153 5.51 -26.21 0.58
N LYS A 154 5.01 -26.82 1.66
CA LYS A 154 5.77 -27.76 2.49
C LYS A 154 6.40 -28.88 1.66
N ASP A 155 7.70 -29.11 1.89
CA ASP A 155 8.56 -30.12 1.25
C ASP A 155 8.70 -30.00 -0.28
N LYS A 156 8.14 -28.95 -0.92
CA LYS A 156 8.23 -28.71 -2.36
C LYS A 156 9.42 -27.81 -2.73
N ILE A 157 9.83 -27.88 -3.99
CA ILE A 157 10.73 -26.90 -4.60
C ILE A 157 9.87 -25.79 -5.20
N PHE A 158 9.97 -24.58 -4.65
CA PHE A 158 9.15 -23.44 -5.05
C PHE A 158 9.94 -22.51 -5.98
N LEU A 159 9.34 -22.18 -7.13
CA LEU A 159 9.87 -21.22 -8.09
C LEU A 159 8.92 -20.01 -8.16
N ASN A 160 9.43 -18.83 -7.83
CA ASN A 160 8.73 -17.56 -7.95
C ASN A 160 9.31 -16.72 -9.10
N LEU A 161 8.53 -16.52 -10.15
CA LEU A 161 8.92 -15.71 -11.31
C LEU A 161 8.26 -14.34 -11.23
N PHE A 162 8.97 -13.30 -11.68
CA PHE A 162 8.56 -11.90 -11.49
C PHE A 162 8.36 -11.61 -10.00
N SER A 163 9.35 -12.04 -9.21
CA SER A 163 9.20 -12.17 -7.76
C SER A 163 9.04 -10.85 -7.04
N TYR A 164 9.38 -9.71 -7.68
CA TYR A 164 9.41 -8.40 -7.06
C TYR A 164 10.26 -8.46 -5.78
N THR A 165 9.73 -8.02 -4.64
CA THR A 165 10.35 -8.10 -3.30
C THR A 165 10.18 -9.47 -2.63
N SER A 166 9.77 -10.48 -3.39
CA SER A 166 9.71 -11.90 -3.02
C SER A 166 8.77 -12.27 -1.87
N SER A 167 7.69 -11.52 -1.66
CA SER A 167 6.71 -11.79 -0.58
C SER A 167 6.10 -13.20 -0.64
N PHE A 168 5.82 -13.76 -1.83
CA PHE A 168 5.37 -15.16 -1.97
C PHE A 168 6.44 -16.17 -1.56
N SER A 169 7.70 -15.88 -1.87
CA SER A 169 8.85 -16.73 -1.56
C SER A 169 9.09 -16.80 -0.05
N VAL A 170 8.93 -15.68 0.67
CA VAL A 170 9.00 -15.64 2.15
C VAL A 170 7.93 -16.55 2.77
N TYR A 171 6.69 -16.48 2.27
CA TYR A 171 5.61 -17.37 2.72
C TYR A 171 5.92 -18.85 2.44
N ALA A 172 6.41 -19.17 1.24
CA ALA A 172 6.75 -20.54 0.86
C ALA A 172 7.90 -21.10 1.73
N ALA A 173 8.96 -20.33 1.95
CA ALA A 173 10.08 -20.71 2.79
C ALA A 173 9.64 -20.95 4.24
N ALA A 174 8.89 -20.02 4.82
CA ALA A 174 8.40 -20.13 6.20
C ALA A 174 7.43 -21.30 6.40
N ALA A 175 6.74 -21.74 5.35
CA ALA A 175 5.88 -22.93 5.36
C ALA A 175 6.64 -24.26 5.16
N GLY A 176 7.97 -24.21 5.01
CA GLY A 176 8.82 -25.40 4.92
C GLY A 176 9.02 -25.92 3.49
N ALA A 177 9.03 -25.06 2.47
CA ALA A 177 9.52 -25.45 1.16
C ALA A 177 10.97 -25.97 1.26
N SER A 178 11.26 -27.07 0.55
CA SER A 178 12.60 -27.70 0.52
C SER A 178 13.64 -26.82 -0.15
N ALA A 179 13.22 -26.01 -1.12
CA ALA A 179 14.05 -25.00 -1.78
C ALA A 179 13.15 -23.90 -2.34
N VAL A 180 13.66 -22.66 -2.36
CA VAL A 180 12.96 -21.50 -2.89
C VAL A 180 13.87 -20.76 -3.85
N THR A 181 13.41 -20.57 -5.09
CA THR A 181 14.11 -19.79 -6.12
C THR A 181 13.24 -18.62 -6.54
N SER A 182 13.76 -17.40 -6.39
CA SER A 182 13.07 -16.17 -6.80
C SER A 182 13.80 -15.54 -7.99
N VAL A 183 13.06 -15.17 -9.03
CA VAL A 183 13.61 -14.59 -10.26
C VAL A 183 12.90 -13.29 -10.56
N ASP A 184 13.66 -12.21 -10.67
CA ASP A 184 13.20 -10.89 -11.11
C ASP A 184 14.27 -10.24 -12.01
N LEU A 185 13.85 -9.31 -12.87
CA LEU A 185 14.76 -8.55 -13.74
C LEU A 185 15.49 -7.42 -12.98
N SER A 186 14.89 -6.94 -11.88
CA SER A 186 15.38 -5.81 -11.12
C SER A 186 16.35 -6.24 -10.03
N LYS A 187 17.63 -5.86 -10.17
CA LYS A 187 18.63 -6.04 -9.10
C LYS A 187 18.22 -5.36 -7.79
N THR A 188 17.56 -4.21 -7.87
CA THR A 188 17.03 -3.50 -6.69
C THR A 188 16.00 -4.33 -5.94
N TYR A 189 15.07 -4.96 -6.66
CA TYR A 189 14.05 -5.79 -6.02
C TYR A 189 14.61 -7.12 -5.52
N LEU A 190 15.64 -7.67 -6.17
CA LEU A 190 16.36 -8.83 -5.67
C LEU A 190 17.13 -8.53 -4.38
N SER A 191 17.81 -7.38 -4.28
CA SER A 191 18.45 -6.95 -3.02
C SER A 191 17.42 -6.77 -1.90
N TRP A 192 16.29 -6.11 -2.19
CA TRP A 192 15.20 -5.97 -1.23
C TRP A 192 14.57 -7.33 -0.86
N SER A 193 14.55 -8.28 -1.80
CA SER A 193 14.12 -9.65 -1.52
C SER A 193 15.03 -10.31 -0.49
N GLU A 194 16.35 -10.15 -0.61
CA GLU A 194 17.31 -10.66 0.39
C GLU A 194 17.04 -10.07 1.78
N ASP A 195 16.77 -8.77 1.87
CA ASP A 195 16.42 -8.11 3.13
C ASP A 195 15.12 -8.64 3.75
N ASN A 196 14.13 -9.02 2.93
CA ASN A 196 12.88 -9.64 3.41
C ASN A 196 13.08 -11.09 3.92
N PHE A 197 14.19 -11.74 3.58
CA PHE A 197 14.55 -13.08 4.08
C PHE A 197 15.42 -13.06 5.34
N ALA A 198 15.99 -11.90 5.69
CA ALA A 198 16.88 -11.72 6.86
C ALA A 198 16.12 -11.72 8.20
#